data_AF-A0A3D0UUJ5-F1
#
_entry.id   AF-A0A3D0UUJ5-F1
#
_cell.length_a   1.000
_cell.length_b   1.000
_cell.length_c   1.000
_cell.angle_alpha   90.00
_cell.angle_beta   90.00
_cell.angle_gamma   90.00
#
_symmetry.space_group_name_H-M   'P 1'
#
loop_
_entity.id
_entity.type
_entity.pdbx_description
1 polymer ?
#
loop_
_entity_poly.entity_id
_entity_poly.type
_entity_poly.pdbx_seq_one_letter_code
_entity_poly.pdbx_strand_id
1 'polypeptide(L)'
;MYKIAYLIFGKQVHYNKILAVTFTNKAAAEMKERLVKISGEMQSIGLSFSDQQSSLVSSSGDDGIDDFLQSIQSTQPASSIKQLDAHSFKWIGTFHSIFLKMLKEDIEKLEMKYTKNFGIFDIGETQSVIKDVLKQLSLTDVFKVQEVKSFISTQKNNGLDPHAFIKYANSDYDQNMYAVYDKYQKALELANSLDFDDLLLLPYLLFKKHPNVLLKWQQQFTYILVDEAQDTNWIQFELMKMLS
;
A
#
# COMPACT_ATOMS: atom_id res chain seq x y z
N MET A 1 -7.45 -2.18 -16.94
CA MET A 1 -8.43 -1.06 -16.77
C MET A 1 -9.90 -1.51 -16.86
N TYR A 2 -10.40 -2.04 -17.99
CA TYR A 2 -11.83 -2.40 -18.15
C TYR A 2 -12.39 -3.34 -17.08
N LYS A 3 -11.57 -4.27 -16.56
CA LYS A 3 -11.97 -5.17 -15.46
C LYS A 3 -12.34 -4.42 -14.18
N ILE A 4 -11.60 -3.38 -13.82
CA ILE A 4 -11.89 -2.56 -12.61
C ILE A 4 -13.22 -1.82 -12.80
N ALA A 5 -13.40 -1.18 -13.95
CA ALA A 5 -14.64 -0.49 -14.28
C ALA A 5 -15.85 -1.45 -14.25
N TYR A 6 -15.71 -2.65 -14.81
CA TYR A 6 -16.76 -3.66 -14.78
C TYR A 6 -17.08 -4.12 -13.34
N LEU A 7 -16.08 -4.32 -12.49
CA LEU A 7 -16.30 -4.70 -11.08
C LEU A 7 -17.07 -3.60 -10.33
N ILE A 8 -16.66 -2.35 -10.50
CA ILE A 8 -17.27 -1.21 -9.80
C ILE A 8 -18.68 -0.95 -10.33
N PHE A 9 -18.82 -0.73 -11.64
CA PHE A 9 -20.06 -0.23 -12.21
C PHE A 9 -21.02 -1.34 -12.66
N GLY A 10 -20.48 -2.47 -13.14
CA GLY A 10 -21.29 -3.60 -13.61
C GLY A 10 -21.67 -4.58 -12.49
N LYS A 11 -20.74 -4.89 -11.59
CA LYS A 11 -20.96 -5.81 -10.46
C LYS A 11 -21.26 -5.09 -9.14
N GLN A 12 -21.26 -3.75 -9.12
CA GLN A 12 -21.53 -2.94 -7.93
C GLN A 12 -20.61 -3.27 -6.75
N VAL A 13 -19.37 -3.70 -7.04
CA VAL A 13 -18.35 -3.91 -6.01
C VAL A 13 -17.89 -2.55 -5.52
N HIS A 14 -18.02 -2.30 -4.22
CA HIS A 14 -17.55 -1.06 -3.62
C HIS A 14 -16.05 -0.86 -3.91
N TYR A 15 -15.65 0.29 -4.45
CA TYR A 15 -14.26 0.54 -4.92
C TYR A 15 -13.21 0.35 -3.82
N ASN A 16 -13.54 0.61 -2.55
CA ASN A 16 -12.64 0.32 -1.41
C ASN A 16 -12.33 -1.17 -1.19
N LYS A 17 -13.09 -2.09 -1.80
CA LYS A 17 -12.84 -3.54 -1.79
C LYS A 17 -11.96 -4.01 -2.95
N ILE A 18 -11.47 -3.10 -3.79
CA ILE A 18 -10.62 -3.40 -4.94
C ILE A 18 -9.24 -2.80 -4.71
N LEU A 19 -8.21 -3.65 -4.70
CA LEU A 19 -6.80 -3.25 -4.75
C LEU A 19 -6.32 -3.36 -6.19
N ALA A 20 -5.75 -2.29 -6.74
CA ALA A 20 -5.11 -2.30 -8.04
C ALA A 20 -3.72 -1.67 -7.97
N VAL A 21 -2.71 -2.45 -8.35
CA VAL A 21 -1.29 -2.08 -8.24
C VAL A 21 -0.65 -1.99 -9.61
N THR A 22 0.18 -0.95 -9.82
CA THR A 22 0.98 -0.74 -11.05
C THR A 22 2.41 -0.28 -10.68
N PHE A 23 3.27 -0.06 -11.67
CA PHE A 23 4.67 0.33 -11.45
C PHE A 23 4.89 1.85 -11.44
N THR A 24 4.02 2.63 -12.10
CA THR A 24 4.23 4.08 -12.23
C THR A 24 3.05 4.89 -11.68
N ASN A 25 3.37 6.04 -11.10
CA ASN A 25 2.35 7.00 -10.65
C ASN A 25 1.49 7.49 -11.81
N LYS A 26 2.09 7.61 -13.02
CA LYS A 26 1.38 7.97 -14.24
C LYS A 26 0.31 6.94 -14.60
N ALA A 27 0.66 5.65 -14.65
CA ALA A 27 -0.30 4.59 -14.92
C ALA A 27 -1.43 4.56 -13.87
N ALA A 28 -1.10 4.76 -12.59
CA ALA A 28 -2.09 4.84 -11.52
C ALA A 28 -3.04 6.03 -11.70
N ALA A 29 -2.51 7.21 -12.04
CA ALA A 29 -3.31 8.41 -12.30
C ALA A 29 -4.23 8.23 -13.51
N GLU A 30 -3.68 7.74 -14.63
CA GLU A 30 -4.47 7.46 -15.84
C GLU A 30 -5.58 6.44 -15.57
N MET A 31 -5.33 5.39 -14.77
CA MET A 31 -6.37 4.44 -14.38
C MET A 31 -7.50 5.11 -13.61
N LYS A 32 -7.19 6.01 -12.67
CA LYS A 32 -8.18 6.74 -11.87
C LYS A 32 -9.00 7.72 -12.70
N GLU A 33 -8.34 8.52 -13.52
CA GLU A 33 -9.00 9.48 -14.42
C GLU A 33 -9.99 8.80 -15.36
N ARG A 34 -9.60 7.63 -15.90
CA ARG A 34 -10.49 6.82 -16.75
C ARG A 34 -11.71 6.30 -16.00
N LEU A 35 -11.56 5.88 -14.74
CA LEU A 35 -12.70 5.44 -13.92
C LEU A 35 -13.66 6.58 -13.62
N VAL A 36 -13.15 7.79 -13.33
CA VAL A 36 -13.97 9.00 -13.14
C VAL A 36 -14.76 9.31 -14.41
N LYS A 37 -14.10 9.26 -15.58
CA LYS A 37 -14.75 9.51 -16.87
C LYS A 37 -15.90 8.52 -17.13
N ILE A 38 -15.65 7.22 -16.93
CA ILE A 38 -16.67 6.17 -17.11
C ILE A 38 -17.84 6.39 -16.14
N SER A 39 -17.57 6.78 -14.89
CA SER A 39 -18.61 7.11 -13.91
C SER A 39 -19.51 8.25 -14.40
N GLY A 40 -18.93 9.31 -14.98
CA GLY A 40 -19.68 10.45 -15.52
C GLY A 40 -20.52 10.07 -16.74
N GLU A 41 -19.97 9.27 -17.66
CA GLU A 41 -20.68 8.76 -18.83
C GLU A 41 -21.89 7.90 -18.40
N MET A 42 -21.74 7.01 -17.43
CA MET A 42 -22.85 6.18 -16.95
C MET A 42 -23.97 6.98 -16.27
N GLN A 43 -23.63 8.02 -15.51
CA GLN A 43 -24.62 8.92 -14.92
C GLN A 43 -25.42 9.68 -15.99
N SER A 44 -24.76 10.12 -17.07
CA SER A 44 -25.42 10.81 -18.18
C SER A 44 -26.44 9.96 -18.94
N ILE A 45 -26.33 8.62 -18.85
CA ILE A 45 -27.23 7.65 -19.47
C ILE A 45 -28.44 7.32 -18.55
N GLY A 46 -28.55 7.95 -17.38
CA GLY A 46 -29.69 7.80 -16.47
C GLY A 46 -29.65 6.56 -15.57
N LEU A 47 -28.50 5.91 -15.44
CA LEU A 47 -28.27 4.89 -14.42
C LEU A 47 -27.99 5.59 -13.09
N SER A 48 -28.99 5.68 -12.20
CA SER A 48 -28.79 6.22 -10.84
C SER A 48 -28.19 5.15 -9.93
N PHE A 49 -27.23 5.57 -9.10
CA PHE A 49 -26.58 4.72 -8.11
C PHE A 49 -26.95 5.24 -6.72
N SER A 50 -27.50 4.39 -5.86
CA SER A 50 -27.77 4.71 -4.46
C SER A 50 -26.54 4.42 -3.60
N ASP A 51 -26.00 5.45 -2.96
CA ASP A 51 -24.90 5.37 -1.97
C ASP A 51 -25.35 4.82 -0.59
N GLN A 52 -26.54 4.21 -0.48
CA GLN A 52 -27.04 3.73 0.79
C GLN A 52 -26.72 2.25 0.97
N GLN A 53 -25.87 1.92 1.95
CA GLN A 53 -26.24 0.98 3.03
C GLN A 53 -25.12 0.82 4.06
N SER A 54 -25.23 1.60 5.14
CA SER A 54 -24.68 1.27 6.44
C SER A 54 -25.79 1.34 7.48
N SER A 55 -26.71 0.36 7.47
CA SER A 55 -27.50 -0.08 8.62
C SER A 55 -28.62 -1.02 8.18
N LEU A 56 -28.46 -2.33 8.36
CA LEU A 56 -29.59 -3.25 8.44
C LEU A 56 -29.92 -3.43 9.92
N VAL A 57 -30.98 -2.78 10.37
CA VAL A 57 -31.70 -3.10 11.61
C VAL A 57 -32.88 -3.99 11.21
N SER A 58 -33.02 -5.10 11.92
CA SER A 58 -34.09 -6.08 11.81
C SER A 58 -35.40 -5.63 12.48
N SER A 59 -36.52 -6.11 11.92
CA SER A 59 -37.84 -6.36 12.56
C SER A 59 -38.68 -5.13 12.92
N SER A 60 -40.00 -5.06 12.82
CA SER A 60 -41.11 -5.86 12.28
C SER A 60 -42.35 -4.98 12.40
N GLY A 61 -43.22 -4.88 11.39
CA GLY A 61 -44.48 -4.12 11.52
C GLY A 61 -45.18 -3.87 10.19
N ASP A 62 -46.40 -4.39 10.10
CA ASP A 62 -47.34 -4.30 8.99
C ASP A 62 -47.97 -2.89 8.96
N ASP A 63 -47.35 -1.92 8.28
CA ASP A 63 -47.90 -0.59 7.92
C ASP A 63 -47.07 0.11 6.80
N GLY A 64 -46.41 -0.66 5.93
CA GLY A 64 -45.33 -0.16 5.07
C GLY A 64 -45.74 0.57 3.78
N ILE A 65 -47.02 0.63 3.42
CA ILE A 65 -47.46 1.23 2.15
C ILE A 65 -47.58 2.75 2.29
N ASP A 66 -48.13 3.25 3.39
CA ASP A 66 -48.27 4.70 3.61
C ASP A 66 -46.91 5.36 3.90
N ASP A 67 -46.01 4.69 4.64
CA ASP A 67 -44.61 5.13 4.83
C ASP A 67 -43.84 5.16 3.50
N PHE A 68 -44.07 4.18 2.62
CA PHE A 68 -43.47 4.14 1.28
C PHE A 68 -44.01 5.25 0.38
N LEU A 69 -45.33 5.51 0.38
CA LEU A 69 -45.94 6.58 -0.40
C LEU A 69 -45.52 7.97 0.10
N GLN A 70 -45.33 8.13 1.41
CA GLN A 70 -44.82 9.37 1.99
C GLN A 70 -43.35 9.58 1.61
N SER A 71 -42.54 8.52 1.50
CA SER A 71 -41.14 8.60 1.04
C SER A 71 -40.98 9.01 -0.43
N ILE A 72 -41.98 8.73 -1.29
CA ILE A 72 -42.01 9.16 -2.70
C ILE A 72 -42.49 10.62 -2.84
N GLN A 73 -43.39 11.08 -1.96
CA GLN A 73 -43.90 12.46 -1.99
C GLN A 73 -43.00 13.45 -1.24
N SER A 74 -42.19 12.99 -0.28
CA SER A 74 -41.20 13.81 0.42
C SER A 74 -39.80 13.77 -0.20
N THR A 75 -39.63 13.17 -1.39
CA THR A 75 -38.37 13.21 -2.13
C THR A 75 -38.09 14.65 -2.58
N GLN A 76 -37.45 15.42 -1.71
CA GLN A 76 -36.48 16.43 -2.11
C GLN A 76 -35.61 15.83 -3.22
N PRO A 77 -35.22 16.60 -4.25
CA PRO A 77 -34.34 16.11 -5.30
C PRO A 77 -33.16 15.43 -4.62
N ALA A 78 -32.94 14.15 -4.99
CA ALA A 78 -31.96 13.27 -4.39
C ALA A 78 -30.72 14.06 -3.95
N SER A 79 -30.47 14.08 -2.64
CA SER A 79 -29.29 14.69 -2.05
C SER A 79 -28.06 14.18 -2.82
N SER A 80 -27.45 15.08 -3.58
CA SER A 80 -26.19 14.99 -4.32
C SER A 80 -25.53 13.61 -4.32
N ILE A 81 -25.67 12.83 -5.40
CA ILE A 81 -24.76 11.71 -5.69
C ILE A 81 -23.34 12.30 -5.60
N LYS A 82 -22.53 11.82 -4.65
CA LYS A 82 -21.19 12.35 -4.46
C LYS A 82 -20.39 11.96 -5.70
N GLN A 83 -20.11 12.93 -6.56
CA GLN A 83 -19.40 12.68 -7.80
C GLN A 83 -18.06 12.02 -7.47
N LEU A 84 -17.83 10.81 -7.98
CA LEU A 84 -16.57 10.10 -7.78
C LEU A 84 -15.44 10.92 -8.40
N ASP A 85 -14.35 11.07 -7.67
CA ASP A 85 -13.14 11.72 -8.12
C ASP A 85 -11.94 10.75 -8.05
N ALA A 86 -10.78 11.19 -8.53
CA ALA A 86 -9.58 10.36 -8.50
C ALA A 86 -9.13 9.99 -7.07
N HIS A 87 -9.45 10.80 -6.07
CA HIS A 87 -9.09 10.55 -4.66
C HIS A 87 -9.94 9.45 -4.03
N SER A 88 -11.16 9.25 -4.54
CA SER A 88 -12.08 8.18 -4.12
C SER A 88 -11.43 6.80 -4.27
N PHE A 89 -10.58 6.61 -5.29
CA PHE A 89 -9.87 5.35 -5.54
C PHE A 89 -8.58 5.21 -4.71
N LYS A 90 -8.71 5.18 -3.37
CA LYS A 90 -7.58 5.10 -2.41
C LYS A 90 -6.64 3.91 -2.70
N TRP A 91 -7.18 2.78 -3.13
CA TRP A 91 -6.43 1.52 -3.31
C TRP A 91 -6.01 1.24 -4.76
N ILE A 92 -5.99 2.28 -5.59
CA ILE A 92 -5.33 2.26 -6.90
C ILE A 92 -4.03 3.06 -6.80
N GLY A 93 -2.89 2.44 -7.06
CA GLY A 93 -1.59 3.08 -6.86
C GLY A 93 -0.40 2.22 -7.28
N THR A 94 0.80 2.73 -7.02
CA THR A 94 2.02 1.92 -7.13
C THR A 94 2.20 1.01 -5.93
N PHE A 95 3.02 -0.04 -6.04
CA PHE A 95 3.38 -0.91 -4.90
C PHE A 95 3.75 -0.08 -3.66
N HIS A 96 4.73 0.82 -3.82
CA HIS A 96 5.19 1.72 -2.76
C HIS A 96 4.07 2.61 -2.19
N SER A 97 3.21 3.18 -3.05
CA SER A 97 2.11 4.05 -2.59
C SER A 97 1.05 3.28 -1.80
N ILE A 98 0.79 2.03 -2.16
CA ILE A 98 -0.17 1.15 -1.47
C ILE A 98 0.39 0.76 -0.11
N PHE A 99 1.62 0.27 -0.09
CA PHE A 99 2.22 -0.21 1.15
C PHE A 99 2.59 0.92 2.12
N LEU A 100 2.91 2.12 1.62
CA LEU A 100 2.98 3.33 2.43
C LEU A 100 1.67 3.55 3.19
N LYS A 101 0.51 3.44 2.53
CA LYS A 101 -0.80 3.63 3.20
C LYS A 101 -1.06 2.57 4.26
N MET A 102 -0.69 1.32 4.01
CA MET A 102 -0.83 0.24 4.99
C MET A 102 0.08 0.47 6.21
N LEU A 103 1.34 0.86 5.98
CA LEU A 103 2.28 1.20 7.05
C LEU A 103 1.80 2.39 7.87
N LYS A 104 1.22 3.43 7.24
CA LYS A 104 0.63 4.56 7.97
C LYS A 104 -0.48 4.15 8.94
N GLU A 105 -1.11 2.99 8.74
CA GLU A 105 -2.13 2.46 9.65
C GLU A 105 -1.58 1.46 10.67
N ASP A 106 -0.60 0.62 10.31
CA ASP A 106 -0.22 -0.56 11.10
C ASP A 106 1.29 -0.68 11.44
N ILE A 107 2.16 0.27 11.07
CA ILE A 107 3.62 0.15 11.27
C ILE A 107 4.03 -0.05 12.73
N GLU A 108 3.32 0.57 13.68
CA GLU A 108 3.60 0.48 15.11
C GLU A 108 3.46 -0.96 15.65
N LYS A 109 2.73 -1.82 14.92
CA LYS A 109 2.61 -3.24 15.27
C LYS A 109 3.88 -4.04 14.98
N LEU A 110 4.86 -3.52 14.24
CA LEU A 110 6.15 -4.19 14.06
C LEU A 110 6.93 -4.37 15.38
N GLU A 111 6.55 -3.64 16.43
CA GLU A 111 7.26 -3.58 17.72
C GLU A 111 8.71 -3.05 17.56
N MET A 112 8.90 -2.21 16.55
CA MET A 112 10.10 -1.40 16.33
C MET A 112 9.81 0.03 16.83
N LYS A 113 10.82 0.92 16.85
CA LYS A 113 10.66 2.32 17.28
C LYS A 113 9.99 3.22 16.25
N TYR A 114 9.49 2.66 15.16
CA TYR A 114 8.73 3.42 14.17
C TYR A 114 7.37 3.86 14.73
N THR A 115 7.00 5.10 14.41
CA THR A 115 5.65 5.64 14.65
C THR A 115 4.97 5.90 13.32
N LYS A 116 3.64 5.99 13.29
CA LYS A 116 2.89 6.29 12.04
C LYS A 116 3.31 7.60 11.36
N ASN A 117 3.97 8.53 12.07
CA ASN A 117 4.45 9.79 11.54
C ASN A 117 5.83 9.71 10.89
N PHE A 118 6.27 8.51 10.47
CA PHE A 118 7.58 8.34 9.84
C PHE A 118 7.78 9.19 8.58
N GLY A 119 9.02 9.66 8.39
CA GLY A 119 9.50 10.31 7.17
C GLY A 119 9.95 9.31 6.10
N ILE A 120 10.09 9.77 4.86
CA ILE A 120 10.69 9.00 3.77
C ILE A 120 11.97 9.71 3.35
N PHE A 121 13.10 9.04 3.46
CA PHE A 121 14.38 9.58 3.01
C PHE A 121 14.49 9.55 1.50
N ASP A 122 14.99 10.65 0.95
CA ASP A 122 15.37 10.72 -0.45
C ASP A 122 16.73 10.05 -0.71
N ILE A 123 17.19 10.12 -1.96
CA ILE A 123 18.45 9.52 -2.39
C ILE A 123 19.66 10.19 -1.70
N GLY A 124 19.64 11.51 -1.51
CA GLY A 124 20.72 12.26 -0.90
C GLY A 124 20.81 12.04 0.61
N GLU A 125 19.68 11.99 1.29
CA GLU A 125 19.58 11.62 2.72
C GLU A 125 20.09 10.20 2.93
N THR A 126 19.63 9.25 2.12
CA THR A 126 20.11 7.85 2.16
C THR A 126 21.63 7.75 1.97
N GLN A 127 22.20 8.45 0.98
CA GLN A 127 23.64 8.46 0.75
C GLN A 127 24.42 9.07 1.91
N SER A 128 23.88 10.11 2.54
CA SER A 128 24.49 10.78 3.69
C SER A 128 24.58 9.85 4.89
N VAL A 129 23.49 9.15 5.22
CA VAL A 129 23.48 8.17 6.32
C VAL A 129 24.48 7.04 6.05
N ILE A 130 24.53 6.50 4.83
CA ILE A 130 25.49 5.44 4.48
C ILE A 130 26.93 5.94 4.66
N LYS A 131 27.24 7.16 4.21
CA LYS A 131 28.57 7.76 4.37
C LYS A 131 28.95 7.91 5.84
N ASP A 132 28.02 8.35 6.68
CA ASP A 132 28.25 8.48 8.12
C ASP A 132 28.46 7.12 8.79
N VAL A 133 27.68 6.10 8.42
CA VAL A 133 27.85 4.73 8.91
C VAL A 133 29.22 4.17 8.54
N LEU A 134 29.65 4.32 7.28
CA LEU A 134 30.97 3.87 6.82
C LEU A 134 32.10 4.55 7.60
N LYS A 135 31.99 5.87 7.85
CA LYS A 135 32.95 6.61 8.67
C LYS A 135 33.01 6.07 10.09
N GLN A 136 31.86 5.82 10.72
CA GLN A 136 31.80 5.34 12.10
C GLN A 136 32.31 3.90 12.26
N LEU A 137 32.29 3.09 11.20
CA LEU A 137 32.82 1.73 11.19
C LEU A 137 34.26 1.66 10.67
N SER A 138 34.86 2.79 10.31
CA SER A 138 36.19 2.86 9.68
C SER A 138 36.30 2.04 8.39
N LEU A 139 35.22 2.01 7.60
CA LEU A 139 35.10 1.24 6.35
C LEU A 139 35.11 2.12 5.08
N THR A 140 35.38 3.42 5.20
CA THR A 140 35.39 4.37 4.07
C THR A 140 36.39 4.00 2.97
N ASP A 141 37.53 3.42 3.34
CA ASP A 141 38.56 2.98 2.39
C ASP A 141 38.28 1.58 1.82
N VAL A 142 37.27 0.88 2.36
CA VAL A 142 36.89 -0.48 1.97
C VAL A 142 35.71 -0.47 1.01
N PHE A 143 34.66 0.32 1.30
CA PHE A 143 33.43 0.32 0.50
C PHE A 143 33.05 1.70 0.00
N LYS A 144 32.46 1.72 -1.19
CA LYS A 144 31.84 2.93 -1.75
C LYS A 144 30.37 3.02 -1.34
N VAL A 145 29.87 4.23 -1.14
CA VAL A 145 28.45 4.50 -0.80
C VAL A 145 27.48 3.82 -1.77
N GLN A 146 27.77 3.89 -3.07
CA GLN A 146 26.90 3.30 -4.10
C GLN A 146 26.88 1.76 -4.05
N GLU A 147 28.01 1.13 -3.71
CA GLU A 147 28.09 -0.32 -3.54
C GLU A 147 27.22 -0.77 -2.37
N VAL A 148 27.37 -0.13 -1.22
CA VAL A 148 26.55 -0.39 -0.02
C VAL A 148 25.07 -0.19 -0.32
N LYS A 149 24.71 0.91 -1.00
CA LYS A 149 23.31 1.19 -1.36
C LYS A 149 22.73 0.07 -2.23
N SER A 150 23.44 -0.34 -3.27
CA SER A 150 23.00 -1.45 -4.15
C SER A 150 22.88 -2.77 -3.39
N PHE A 151 23.83 -3.05 -2.49
CA PHE A 151 23.80 -4.23 -1.64
C PHE A 151 22.54 -4.24 -0.74
N ILE A 152 22.30 -3.16 0.01
CA ILE A 152 21.14 -3.03 0.91
C ILE A 152 19.84 -3.15 0.13
N SER A 153 19.72 -2.44 -0.99
CA SER A 153 18.53 -2.50 -1.85
C SER A 153 18.24 -3.92 -2.33
N THR A 154 19.29 -4.67 -2.71
CA THR A 154 19.17 -6.08 -3.11
C THR A 154 18.66 -6.94 -1.95
N GLN A 155 19.19 -6.77 -0.74
CA GLN A 155 18.73 -7.53 0.43
C GLN A 155 17.26 -7.24 0.75
N LYS A 156 16.87 -5.96 0.77
CA LYS A 156 15.49 -5.53 1.01
C LYS A 156 14.51 -6.09 -0.02
N ASN A 157 14.87 -6.04 -1.31
CA ASN A 157 14.05 -6.57 -2.39
C ASN A 157 13.97 -8.11 -2.42
N ASN A 158 14.84 -8.80 -1.67
CA ASN A 158 14.78 -10.24 -1.40
C ASN A 158 14.12 -10.56 -0.04
N GLY A 159 13.53 -9.57 0.64
CA GLY A 159 12.87 -9.75 1.93
C GLY A 159 13.81 -10.06 3.09
N LEU A 160 15.08 -9.68 2.98
CA LEU A 160 16.10 -9.91 3.99
C LEU A 160 16.38 -8.60 4.76
N ASP A 161 16.04 -8.60 6.05
CA ASP A 161 16.51 -7.61 7.00
C ASP A 161 17.93 -7.98 7.50
N PRO A 162 18.61 -7.13 8.27
CA PRO A 162 19.96 -7.44 8.77
C PRO A 162 20.02 -8.77 9.53
N HIS A 163 19.00 -9.07 10.35
CA HIS A 163 18.93 -10.31 11.14
C HIS A 163 18.70 -11.57 10.30
N ALA A 164 18.01 -11.48 9.17
CA ALA A 164 17.90 -12.58 8.23
C ALA A 164 19.17 -12.75 7.39
N PHE A 165 19.74 -11.63 6.91
CA PHE A 165 20.94 -11.64 6.07
C PHE A 165 22.15 -12.31 6.75
N ILE A 166 22.42 -11.98 8.02
CA ILE A 166 23.59 -12.50 8.76
C ILE A 166 23.64 -14.04 8.83
N LYS A 167 22.50 -14.72 8.68
CA LYS A 167 22.43 -16.20 8.68
C LYS A 167 23.09 -16.83 7.44
N TYR A 168 23.24 -16.05 6.38
CA TYR A 168 23.83 -16.47 5.11
C TYR A 168 25.22 -15.86 4.88
N ALA A 169 25.64 -14.91 5.71
CA ALA A 169 26.94 -14.25 5.64
C ALA A 169 28.06 -15.26 5.93
N ASN A 170 28.97 -15.45 4.98
CA ASN A 170 30.02 -16.48 5.06
C ASN A 170 31.43 -15.95 4.77
N SER A 171 31.57 -14.64 4.57
CA SER A 171 32.83 -13.98 4.27
C SER A 171 33.03 -12.71 5.11
N ASP A 172 34.28 -12.24 5.20
CA ASP A 172 34.59 -10.95 5.84
C ASP A 172 33.87 -9.78 5.16
N TYR A 173 33.66 -9.88 3.83
CA TYR A 173 32.85 -8.94 3.08
C TYR A 173 31.42 -8.90 3.62
N ASP A 174 30.78 -10.06 3.77
CA ASP A 174 29.39 -10.13 4.25
C ASP A 174 29.26 -9.66 5.69
N GLN A 175 30.22 -9.98 6.56
CA GLN A 175 30.22 -9.52 7.96
C GLN A 175 30.29 -7.99 8.04
N ASN A 176 31.14 -7.37 7.21
CA ASN A 176 31.21 -5.91 7.14
C ASN A 176 29.93 -5.31 6.54
N MET A 177 29.39 -5.89 5.48
CA MET A 177 28.13 -5.44 4.86
C MET A 177 26.94 -5.59 5.81
N TYR A 178 26.89 -6.65 6.61
CA TYR A 178 25.93 -6.80 7.70
C TYR A 178 26.08 -5.67 8.73
N ALA A 179 27.31 -5.40 9.20
CA ALA A 179 27.54 -4.35 10.20
C ALA A 179 27.11 -2.97 9.68
N VAL A 180 27.37 -2.68 8.41
CA VAL A 180 26.92 -1.45 7.75
C VAL A 180 25.40 -1.42 7.63
N TYR A 181 24.77 -2.51 7.16
CA TYR A 181 23.33 -2.57 6.97
C TYR A 181 22.55 -2.48 8.30
N ASP A 182 22.97 -3.22 9.33
CA ASP A 182 22.39 -3.17 10.67
C ASP A 182 22.45 -1.75 11.25
N LYS A 183 23.61 -1.09 11.14
CA LYS A 183 23.78 0.28 11.65
C LYS A 183 23.00 1.31 10.83
N TYR A 184 22.91 1.12 9.52
CA TYR A 184 22.07 1.94 8.63
C TYR A 184 20.58 1.82 9.01
N GLN A 185 20.06 0.60 9.18
CA GLN A 185 18.65 0.41 9.53
C GLN A 185 18.32 0.97 10.91
N LYS A 186 19.24 0.85 11.88
CA LYS A 186 19.11 1.49 13.20
C LYS A 186 19.10 3.01 13.11
N ALA A 187 19.90 3.61 12.22
CA ALA A 187 19.89 5.05 12.01
C ALA A 187 18.54 5.53 11.42
N LEU A 188 17.99 4.80 10.45
CA LEU A 188 16.65 5.04 9.91
C LEU A 188 15.57 4.94 11.01
N GLU A 189 15.61 3.87 11.80
CA GLU A 189 14.68 3.65 12.92
C GLU A 189 14.75 4.77 13.97
N LEU A 190 15.96 5.19 14.38
CA LEU A 190 16.14 6.29 15.33
C LEU A 190 15.64 7.63 14.80
N ALA A 191 15.77 7.86 13.49
CA ALA A 191 15.22 9.04 12.83
C ALA A 191 13.70 8.96 12.61
N ASN A 192 13.08 7.82 12.95
CA ASN A 192 11.70 7.49 12.56
C ASN A 192 11.48 7.74 11.06
N SER A 193 12.39 7.23 10.24
CA SER A 193 12.38 7.40 8.78
C SER A 193 12.55 6.07 8.08
N LEU A 194 11.97 5.95 6.89
CA LEU A 194 12.09 4.80 6.00
C LEU A 194 12.83 5.23 4.74
N ASP A 195 13.56 4.31 4.12
CA ASP A 195 13.94 4.49 2.72
C ASP A 195 12.84 3.96 1.79
N PHE A 196 13.08 4.04 0.47
CA PHE A 196 12.08 3.62 -0.51
C PHE A 196 11.85 2.10 -0.50
N ASP A 197 12.91 1.30 -0.31
CA ASP A 197 12.82 -0.17 -0.31
C ASP A 197 12.14 -0.70 0.97
N ASP A 198 12.22 0.03 2.08
CA ASP A 198 11.48 -0.26 3.33
C ASP A 198 9.97 -0.26 3.13
N LEU A 199 9.46 0.49 2.15
CA LEU A 199 8.04 0.47 1.80
C LEU A 199 7.58 -0.88 1.24
N LEU A 200 8.50 -1.79 0.91
CA LEU A 200 8.19 -3.18 0.54
C LEU A 200 8.65 -4.16 1.61
N LEU A 201 9.85 -3.97 2.18
CA LEU A 201 10.38 -4.87 3.21
C LEU A 201 9.52 -4.86 4.47
N LEU A 202 9.18 -3.69 5.01
CA LEU A 202 8.49 -3.61 6.29
C LEU A 202 7.06 -4.18 6.28
N PRO A 203 6.22 -3.96 5.24
CA PRO A 203 4.93 -4.65 5.13
C PRO A 203 5.10 -6.17 5.08
N TYR A 204 6.10 -6.67 4.35
CA TYR A 204 6.38 -8.11 4.26
C TYR A 204 6.73 -8.69 5.64
N LEU A 205 7.63 -8.02 6.37
CA LEU A 205 7.97 -8.42 7.75
C LEU A 205 6.77 -8.31 8.69
N LEU A 206 5.97 -7.25 8.58
CA LEU A 206 4.76 -7.02 9.37
C LEU A 206 3.75 -8.15 9.18
N PHE A 207 3.48 -8.53 7.94
CA PHE A 207 2.54 -9.61 7.64
C PHE A 207 3.06 -10.97 8.10
N LYS A 208 4.37 -11.23 7.99
CA LYS A 208 4.97 -12.47 8.50
C LYS A 208 4.93 -12.56 10.02
N LYS A 209 5.19 -11.46 10.72
CA LYS A 209 5.25 -11.43 12.18
C LYS A 209 3.86 -11.35 12.82
N HIS A 210 2.91 -10.68 12.16
CA HIS A 210 1.56 -10.43 12.70
C HIS A 210 0.46 -10.88 11.72
N PRO A 211 0.11 -12.19 11.70
CA PRO A 211 -0.91 -12.73 10.81
C PRO A 211 -2.30 -12.08 10.95
N ASN A 212 -2.62 -11.53 12.13
CA ASN A 212 -3.85 -10.77 12.34
C ASN A 212 -3.88 -9.45 11.54
N VAL A 213 -2.73 -8.81 11.31
CA VAL A 213 -2.62 -7.64 10.44
C VAL A 213 -2.81 -8.04 8.99
N LEU A 214 -2.20 -9.15 8.57
CA LEU A 214 -2.42 -9.69 7.23
C LEU A 214 -3.91 -9.99 6.99
N LEU A 215 -4.56 -10.68 7.93
CA LEU A 215 -5.98 -11.02 7.85
C LEU A 215 -6.89 -9.79 7.72
N LYS A 216 -6.59 -8.71 8.46
CA LYS A 216 -7.29 -7.42 8.31
C LYS A 216 -7.24 -6.94 6.85
N TRP A 217 -6.06 -6.98 6.23
CA TRP A 217 -5.88 -6.51 4.85
C TRP A 217 -6.44 -7.48 3.79
N GLN A 218 -6.36 -8.79 4.02
CA GLN A 218 -7.03 -9.79 3.18
C GLN A 218 -8.56 -9.60 3.18
N GLN A 219 -9.16 -9.30 4.35
CA GLN A 219 -10.59 -9.01 4.46
C GLN A 219 -10.99 -7.64 3.89
N GLN A 220 -10.03 -6.71 3.80
CA GLN A 220 -10.24 -5.40 3.19
C GLN A 220 -10.45 -5.52 1.69
N PHE A 221 -9.76 -6.42 0.99
CA PHE A 221 -9.80 -6.51 -0.47
C PHE A 221 -10.48 -7.79 -0.96
N THR A 222 -11.57 -7.64 -1.70
CA THR A 222 -12.25 -8.76 -2.37
C THR A 222 -11.61 -9.07 -3.72
N TYR A 223 -11.03 -8.06 -4.37
CA TYR A 223 -10.36 -8.20 -5.66
C TYR A 223 -8.99 -7.54 -5.60
N ILE A 224 -7.96 -8.27 -6.02
CA ILE A 224 -6.59 -7.77 -6.18
C ILE A 224 -6.23 -7.87 -7.66
N LEU A 225 -5.76 -6.76 -8.22
CA LEU A 225 -5.31 -6.65 -9.60
C LEU A 225 -3.88 -6.11 -9.63
N VAL A 226 -3.03 -6.79 -10.38
CA VAL A 226 -1.64 -6.37 -10.62
C VAL A 226 -1.49 -6.12 -12.11
N ASP A 227 -1.10 -4.91 -12.46
CA ASP A 227 -0.76 -4.51 -13.83
C ASP A 227 0.72 -4.85 -14.10
N GLU A 228 1.05 -5.21 -15.34
CA GLU A 228 2.41 -5.59 -15.75
C GLU A 228 3.08 -6.64 -14.84
N ALA A 229 2.35 -7.70 -14.47
CA ALA A 229 2.81 -8.69 -13.49
C ALA A 229 4.18 -9.32 -13.83
N GLN A 230 4.57 -9.35 -15.10
CA GLN A 230 5.88 -9.83 -15.55
C GLN A 230 7.06 -8.97 -15.07
N ASP A 231 6.83 -7.72 -14.69
CA ASP A 231 7.88 -6.78 -14.24
C ASP A 231 8.08 -6.83 -12.70
N THR A 232 7.36 -7.71 -12.00
CA THR A 232 7.43 -7.80 -10.53
C THR A 232 8.73 -8.45 -10.06
N ASN A 233 9.34 -7.85 -9.03
CA ASN A 233 10.42 -8.52 -8.31
C ASN A 233 9.85 -9.51 -7.26
N TRP A 234 10.74 -10.29 -6.63
CA TRP A 234 10.32 -11.34 -5.70
C TRP A 234 9.47 -10.82 -4.53
N ILE A 235 9.87 -9.72 -3.87
CA ILE A 235 9.12 -9.23 -2.71
C ILE A 235 7.77 -8.64 -3.10
N GLN A 236 7.67 -7.98 -4.26
CA GLN A 236 6.41 -7.48 -4.81
C GLN A 236 5.46 -8.63 -5.09
N PHE A 237 5.95 -9.70 -5.73
CA PHE A 237 5.18 -10.91 -5.98
C PHE A 237 4.72 -11.56 -4.67
N GLU A 238 5.62 -11.76 -3.72
CA GLU A 238 5.31 -12.43 -2.45
C GLU A 238 4.28 -11.63 -1.64
N LEU A 239 4.40 -10.30 -1.59
CA LEU A 239 3.40 -9.43 -0.97
C LEU A 239 2.01 -9.56 -1.60
N MET A 240 1.93 -9.62 -2.93
CA MET A 240 0.64 -9.81 -3.62
C MET A 240 0.06 -11.19 -3.35
N LYS A 241 0.91 -12.21 -3.31
CA LYS A 241 0.51 -13.58 -2.97
C LYS A 241 0.01 -13.69 -1.52
N MET A 242 0.65 -13.00 -0.58
CA MET A 242 0.21 -12.99 0.82
C MET A 242 -1.16 -12.32 0.97
N LEU A 243 -1.43 -11.26 0.22
CA LEU A 243 -2.70 -10.53 0.28
C LEU A 243 -3.87 -11.24 -0.41
N SER A 244 -3.58 -12.18 -1.33
CA SER A 244 -4.60 -12.98 -2.04
C SER A 244 -5.11 -14.14 -1.21
#